data_AF-Q1II74-F1
#
_entry.id   AF-Q1II74-F1
#
_cell.length_a   1.000
_cell.length_b   1.000
_cell.length_c   1.000
_cell.angle_alpha   90.00
_cell.angle_beta   90.00
_cell.angle_gamma   90.00
#
_symmetry.space_group_name_H-M   'P 1'
#
loop_
_entity.id
_entity.type
_entity.pdbx_description
1 polymer ?
#
loop_
_entity_poly.entity_id
_entity_poly.type
_entity_poly.pdbx_seq_one_letter_code
_entity_poly.pdbx_strand_id
1 'polypeptide(L)'
;MLTIEYARQIARDWNTRHERSGYAGYVLRFAVDTDFLSRYEIQRAGSDAHLEYWIPAEEMEEFSVHIVGDIEVLEQYTGALEGECW
;
A
#
# COMPACT_ATOMS: atom_id res chain seq x y z
N MET A 1 4.27 -3.65 -0.64
CA MET A 1 5.40 -3.12 0.16
C MET A 1 5.91 -4.19 1.09
N LEU A 2 7.21 -4.25 1.34
CA LEU A 2 7.80 -5.29 2.20
C LEU A 2 8.00 -4.87 3.67
N THR A 3 7.91 -3.57 3.97
CA THR A 3 8.05 -3.05 5.33
C THR A 3 6.83 -2.21 5.73
N ILE A 4 6.44 -2.29 7.00
CA ILE A 4 5.32 -1.52 7.52
C ILE A 4 5.67 -0.04 7.63
N GLU A 5 6.93 0.30 7.93
CA GLU A 5 7.41 1.68 8.01
C GLU A 5 7.26 2.42 6.68
N TYR A 6 7.54 1.74 5.56
CA TYR A 6 7.35 2.33 4.25
C TYR A 6 5.86 2.52 3.94
N ALA A 7 5.02 1.53 4.24
CA ALA A 7 3.57 1.63 4.06
C ALA A 7 2.97 2.77 4.88
N ARG A 8 3.42 2.95 6.13
CA ARG A 8 3.04 4.08 6.98
C ARG A 8 3.44 5.42 6.38
N GLN A 9 4.66 5.52 5.86
CA GLN A 9 5.15 6.75 5.24
C GLN A 9 4.25 7.17 4.07
N ILE A 10 3.93 6.25 3.15
CA ILE A 10 3.03 6.56 2.03
C ILE A 10 1.63 6.94 2.52
N ALA A 11 1.05 6.11 3.40
CA ALA A 11 -0.31 6.32 3.88
C ALA A 11 -0.46 7.67 4.60
N ARG A 12 0.49 8.02 5.49
CA ARG A 12 0.44 9.25 6.28
C ARG A 12 0.89 10.48 5.51
N ASP A 13 2.00 10.41 4.77
CA ASP A 13 2.68 11.61 4.27
C ASP A 13 2.26 11.97 2.83
N TRP A 14 1.76 11.00 2.06
CA TRP A 14 1.33 11.21 0.68
C TRP A 14 -0.19 11.06 0.51
N ASN A 15 -0.79 9.93 0.92
CA ASN A 15 -2.22 9.67 0.65
C ASN A 15 -3.15 10.63 1.40
N THR A 16 -2.77 11.12 2.58
CA THR A 16 -3.56 12.15 3.29
C THR A 16 -3.57 13.51 2.60
N ARG A 17 -2.66 13.76 1.66
CA ARG A 17 -2.51 15.05 0.96
C ARG A 17 -3.01 15.02 -0.47
N HIS A 18 -3.50 13.87 -0.92
CA HIS A 18 -3.88 13.65 -2.31
C HIS A 18 -5.41 13.54 -2.44
N GLU A 19 -6.01 14.37 -3.29
CA GLU A 19 -7.46 14.42 -3.47
C GLU A 19 -8.03 13.08 -3.97
N ARG A 20 -7.35 12.42 -4.91
CA ARG A 20 -7.79 11.11 -5.45
C ARG A 20 -7.87 9.98 -4.42
N SER A 21 -7.18 10.10 -3.28
CA SER A 21 -7.30 9.15 -2.15
C SER A 21 -8.33 9.60 -1.12
N GLY A 22 -9.10 10.66 -1.40
CA GLY A 22 -10.07 11.23 -0.46
C GLY A 22 -9.40 11.80 0.80
N TYR A 23 -8.13 12.22 0.68
CA TYR A 23 -7.30 12.62 1.81
C TYR A 23 -7.19 11.53 2.90
N ALA A 24 -7.36 10.25 2.54
CA ALA A 24 -7.27 9.13 3.46
C ALA A 24 -6.12 8.20 3.08
N GLY A 25 -5.42 7.69 4.09
CA GLY A 25 -4.37 6.68 3.95
C GLY A 25 -4.66 5.45 4.79
N TYR A 26 -4.40 4.27 4.24
CA TYR A 26 -4.57 3.00 4.94
C TYR A 26 -3.28 2.18 4.85
N VAL A 27 -2.91 1.55 5.95
CA VAL A 27 -1.87 0.52 6.00
C VAL A 27 -2.56 -0.82 6.09
N LEU A 28 -2.44 -1.62 5.03
CA LEU A 28 -3.05 -2.94 4.95
C LEU A 28 -1.99 -4.03 5.11
N ARG A 29 -2.37 -5.13 5.75
CA ARG A 29 -1.60 -6.37 5.81
C ARG A 29 -2.45 -7.50 5.27
N PHE A 30 -1.88 -8.27 4.36
CA PHE A 30 -2.47 -9.48 3.83
C PHE A 30 -1.36 -10.43 3.41
N ALA A 31 -1.65 -11.73 3.41
CA ALA A 31 -0.73 -12.74 2.90
C ALA A 31 -1.03 -12.99 1.41
N VAL A 32 0.00 -13.33 0.65
CA VAL A 32 -0.13 -13.76 -0.74
C VAL A 32 0.62 -15.07 -0.89
N ASP A 33 0.12 -15.95 -1.76
CA ASP A 33 0.81 -17.18 -2.12
C ASP A 33 2.25 -16.91 -2.59
N THR A 34 3.22 -17.56 -1.96
CA THR A 34 4.65 -17.34 -2.22
C THR A 34 5.07 -17.83 -3.60
N ASP A 35 4.47 -18.92 -4.11
CA ASP A 35 4.81 -19.46 -5.43
C ASP A 35 4.34 -18.49 -6.52
N PHE A 36 3.17 -17.88 -6.33
CA PHE A 36 2.70 -16.79 -7.17
C PHE A 36 3.62 -15.55 -7.08
N LEU A 37 3.96 -15.08 -5.87
CA LEU A 37 4.84 -13.91 -5.69
C LEU A 37 6.25 -14.12 -6.25
N SER A 38 6.76 -15.37 -6.28
CA SER A 38 8.10 -15.69 -6.77
C SER A 38 8.34 -15.34 -8.24
N ARG A 39 7.26 -15.09 -9.00
CA ARG A 39 7.29 -14.64 -10.39
C ARG A 39 7.76 -13.19 -10.55
N TYR A 40 7.69 -12.39 -9.49
CA TYR A 40 7.99 -10.95 -9.52
C TYR A 40 9.28 -10.64 -8.78
N GLU A 41 10.09 -9.77 -9.36
CA GLU A 41 11.28 -9.26 -8.70
C GLU A 41 10.92 -8.18 -7.67
N ILE A 42 11.67 -8.16 -6.57
CA ILE A 42 11.60 -7.07 -5.59
C ILE A 42 12.23 -5.82 -6.21
N GLN A 43 11.44 -4.77 -6.30
CA GLN A 43 11.84 -3.47 -6.79
C GLN A 43 12.16 -2.52 -5.65
N ARG A 44 13.03 -1.54 -5.95
CA ARG A 44 13.40 -0.46 -5.03
C ARG A 44 12.82 0.86 -5.52
N ALA A 45 11.95 1.45 -4.72
CA ALA A 45 11.28 2.71 -5.02
C ALA A 45 11.98 3.88 -4.32
N GLY A 46 12.93 4.52 -5.01
CA GLY A 46 13.66 5.65 -4.46
C GLY A 46 14.72 5.22 -3.44
N SER A 47 14.40 5.21 -2.15
CA SER A 47 15.39 4.93 -1.10
C SER A 47 15.66 3.44 -0.91
N ASP A 48 16.80 3.09 -0.31
CA ASP A 48 17.21 1.70 -0.06
C ASP A 48 16.25 0.90 0.82
N ALA A 49 15.46 1.57 1.66
CA ALA A 49 14.48 0.93 2.54
C ALA A 49 13.11 0.71 1.89
N HIS A 50 12.89 1.25 0.69
CA HIS A 50 11.60 1.25 0.01
C HIS A 50 11.53 0.08 -0.98
N LEU A 51 11.21 -1.10 -0.46
CA LEU A 51 11.11 -2.33 -1.24
C LEU A 51 9.65 -2.73 -1.50
N GLU A 52 9.35 -3.11 -2.74
CA GLU A 52 8.00 -3.50 -3.16
C GLU A 52 7.99 -4.46 -4.35
N TYR A 53 6.88 -5.17 -4.54
CA TYR A 53 6.60 -5.92 -5.76
C TYR A 53 5.83 -5.03 -6.73
N TRP A 54 6.22 -5.02 -7.99
CA TRP A 54 5.48 -4.36 -9.07
C TRP A 54 4.67 -5.40 -9.81
N ILE A 55 3.36 -5.40 -9.57
CA ILE A 55 2.42 -6.29 -10.24
C ILE A 55 1.80 -5.54 -11.43
N PRO A 56 1.86 -6.06 -12.65
CA PRO A 56 1.21 -5.46 -13.81
C PRO A 56 -0.28 -5.26 -13.57
N ALA A 57 -0.85 -4.18 -14.10
CA ALA A 57 -2.26 -3.84 -13.86
C ALA A 57 -3.21 -4.89 -14.47
N GLU A 58 -2.80 -5.49 -15.59
CA GLU A 58 -3.46 -6.59 -16.27
C GLU A 58 -3.51 -7.90 -15.46
N GLU A 59 -2.63 -8.06 -14.46
CA GLU A 59 -2.56 -9.25 -13.61
C GLU A 59 -3.24 -9.04 -12.24
N MET A 60 -3.89 -7.89 -12.02
CA MET A 60 -4.50 -7.54 -10.74
C MET A 60 -5.64 -8.48 -10.33
N GLU A 61 -6.40 -9.02 -11.30
CA GLU A 61 -7.44 -10.02 -11.03
C GLU A 61 -6.82 -11.33 -10.53
N GLU A 62 -5.74 -11.81 -11.17
CA GLU A 62 -5.02 -13.02 -10.74
C GLU A 62 -4.39 -12.81 -9.36
N PHE A 63 -3.73 -11.67 -9.15
CA PHE A 63 -3.15 -11.30 -7.86
C PHE A 63 -4.17 -11.37 -6.73
N SER A 64 -5.39 -10.87 -6.95
CA SER A 64 -6.45 -10.83 -5.95
C SER A 64 -6.90 -12.24 -5.53
N VAL A 65 -6.88 -13.21 -6.43
CA VAL A 65 -7.20 -14.62 -6.15
C VAL A 65 -6.11 -15.31 -5.31
N HIS A 66 -4.86 -14.83 -5.41
CA HIS A 66 -3.74 -15.34 -4.64
C HIS A 66 -3.55 -14.69 -3.26
N ILE A 67 -4.43 -13.76 -2.87
CA ILE A 67 -4.48 -13.26 -1.49
C ILE A 67 -5.04 -14.37 -0.59
N VAL A 68 -4.30 -14.70 0.47
CA VAL A 68 -4.62 -15.77 1.40
C VAL A 68 -5.08 -15.20 2.73
N GLY A 69 -6.25 -15.63 3.19
CA GLY A 69 -6.82 -15.20 4.48
C GLY A 69 -7.40 -13.79 4.42
N ASP A 70 -7.39 -13.11 5.56
CA ASP A 70 -8.02 -11.80 5.72
C ASP A 70 -7.10 -10.66 5.28
N ILE A 71 -7.72 -9.58 4.80
CA ILE A 71 -7.07 -8.28 4.62
C ILE A 71 -7.31 -7.47 5.89
N GLU A 72 -6.23 -7.19 6.61
CA GLU A 72 -6.27 -6.46 7.87
C GLU A 72 -5.91 -4.98 7.66
N VAL A 73 -6.74 -4.09 8.19
CA VAL A 73 -6.38 -2.68 8.35
C VAL A 73 -5.55 -2.55 9.62
N LEU A 74 -4.26 -2.26 9.46
CA LEU A 74 -3.38 -2.02 10.59
C LEU A 74 -3.52 -0.60 11.11
N GLU A 75 -3.58 0.37 10.19
CA GLU A 75 -3.63 1.80 10.50
C GLU A 75 -4.45 2.56 9.48
N GLN A 76 -5.05 3.66 9.94
CA GLN A 76 -5.80 4.60 9.13
C GLN A 76 -5.34 6.02 9.47
N TYR A 77 -5.18 6.83 8.44
CA TYR A 77 -4.84 8.23 8.51
C TYR A 77 -5.90 9.05 7.76
N THR A 78 -6.31 10.16 8.36
CA THR A 78 -7.19 11.14 7.72
C THR A 78 -6.45 12.46 7.65
N GLY A 79 -6.34 13.01 6.44
CA GLY A 79 -5.83 14.34 6.20
C GLY A 79 -6.82 15.39 6.72
N ALA A 80 -6.29 16.51 7.18
CA ALA A 80 -7.14 17.68 7.41
C ALA A 80 -7.65 18.16 6.05
N LEU A 81 -8.96 18.31 5.91
CA LEU A 81 -9.50 19.15 4.86
C LEU A 81 -8.94 20.55 5.13
N GLU A 82 -8.13 21.11 4.22
CA GLU A 82 -7.82 22.55 4.30
C GLU A 82 -9.15 23.30 4.13
N GLY A 83 -9.78 23.64 5.26
CA GLY A 83 -11.14 24.18 5.28
C GLY A 83 -11.78 24.36 6.67
N GLU A 84 -11.25 23.76 7.73
CA GLU A 84 -11.73 24.04 9.11
C GLU A 84 -10.83 25.07 9.79
N CYS A 85 -11.12 26.33 9.50
CA CYS A 85 -10.70 27.49 10.29
C CYS A 85 -11.63 27.58 11.52
N TRP A 86 -11.06 27.50 12.73
CA TRP A 86 -11.72 27.99 13.95
C TRP A 86 -11.39 29.47 14.13
#